data_AF-A0A380JGR4-F1
#
_entry.id   AF-A0A380JGR4-F1
#
_cell.length_a   1.000
_cell.length_b   1.000
_cell.length_c   1.000
_cell.angle_alpha   90.00
_cell.angle_beta   90.00
_cell.angle_gamma   90.00
#
_symmetry.space_group_name_H-M   'P 1'
#
loop_
_entity.id
_entity.type
_entity.pdbx_description
1 polymer ?
#
loop_
_entity_poly.entity_id
_entity_poly.type
_entity_poly.pdbx_seq_one_letter_code
_entity_poly.pdbx_strand_id
1 'polypeptide(L)'
;MGSLIYAPLTLVGFMVNEVVPKFAVGSSTGFIGFFQYIFGETSATALIGILVAKFGWVASNIVIYSACGLAALLLIYIMIHEARIRKALAR
;
A
#
# COMPACT_ATOMS: atom_id res chain seq x y z
N MET A 1 2.81 9.02 -16.62
CA MET A 1 1.93 9.43 -15.50
C MET A 1 1.60 8.26 -14.57
N GLY A 2 1.33 7.05 -15.06
CA GLY A 2 1.08 5.88 -14.20
C GLY A 2 2.32 5.32 -13.46
N SER A 3 3.54 5.58 -13.94
CA SER A 3 4.77 5.02 -13.37
C SER A 3 4.97 5.34 -11.88
N LEU A 4 4.56 6.53 -11.42
CA LEU A 4 4.70 6.93 -10.01
C LEU A 4 3.78 6.15 -9.06
N ILE A 5 2.69 5.58 -9.58
CA ILE A 5 1.73 4.80 -8.78
C ILE A 5 2.08 3.31 -8.89
N TYR A 6 2.38 2.82 -10.09
CA TYR A 6 2.67 1.40 -10.32
C TYR A 6 4.05 0.96 -9.83
N ALA A 7 5.06 1.84 -9.84
CA ALA A 7 6.38 1.51 -9.32
C ALA A 7 6.35 1.10 -7.82
N PRO A 8 5.84 1.93 -6.89
CA PRO A 8 5.75 1.55 -5.49
C PRO A 8 4.83 0.34 -5.28
N LEU A 9 3.72 0.24 -6.02
CA LEU A 9 2.81 -0.92 -5.98
C LEU A 9 3.56 -2.23 -6.28
N THR A 10 4.36 -2.22 -7.33
CA THR A 10 5.11 -3.39 -7.80
C THR A 10 6.24 -3.73 -6.82
N LEU A 11 6.93 -2.71 -6.28
CA LEU A 11 7.98 -2.89 -5.27
C LEU A 11 7.44 -3.54 -4.00
N VAL A 12 6.25 -3.14 -3.53
CA VAL A 12 5.60 -3.79 -2.39
C VAL A 12 5.28 -5.25 -2.69
N GLY A 13 4.79 -5.56 -3.89
CA GLY A 13 4.57 -6.94 -4.33
C GLY A 13 5.84 -7.79 -4.26
N PHE A 14 6.97 -7.26 -4.73
CA PHE A 14 8.26 -7.95 -4.63
C PHE A 14 8.70 -8.14 -3.18
N MET A 15 8.61 -7.09 -2.35
CA MET A 15 8.97 -7.18 -0.93
C MET A 15 8.21 -8.30 -0.23
N VAL A 16 6.90 -8.42 -0.43
CA VAL A 16 6.12 -9.47 0.23
C VAL A 16 6.48 -10.86 -0.31
N ASN A 17 6.66 -10.99 -1.63
CA ASN A 17 7.00 -12.26 -2.27
C ASN A 17 8.37 -12.80 -1.84
N GLU A 18 9.31 -11.93 -1.45
CA GLU A 18 10.62 -12.33 -0.92
C GLU A 18 10.55 -12.86 0.53
N VAL A 19 9.56 -12.46 1.33
CA VAL A 19 9.45 -12.87 2.75
C VAL A 19 8.67 -14.17 2.94
N VAL A 20 7.82 -14.55 1.97
CA VAL A 20 6.94 -15.72 2.09
C VAL A 20 7.58 -17.00 1.50
N PRO A 21 7.28 -18.20 2.04
CA PRO A 21 7.76 -19.45 1.47
C PRO A 21 7.32 -19.61 0.01
N LYS A 22 8.17 -20.21 -0.83
CA LYS A 22 7.95 -20.33 -2.29
C LYS A 22 6.60 -20.96 -2.67
N PHE A 23 6.11 -21.91 -1.88
CA PHE A 23 4.82 -22.56 -2.11
C PHE A 23 3.60 -21.68 -1.76
N ALA A 24 3.80 -20.64 -0.92
CA ALA A 24 2.75 -19.75 -0.42
C ALA A 24 2.70 -18.39 -1.17
N VAL A 25 3.64 -18.13 -2.08
CA VAL A 25 3.73 -16.88 -2.86
C VAL A 25 2.41 -16.55 -3.58
N GLY A 26 1.79 -17.54 -4.22
CA GLY A 26 0.52 -17.34 -4.93
C GLY A 26 -0.63 -16.92 -4.01
N SER A 27 -0.73 -17.54 -2.82
CA SER A 27 -1.73 -17.18 -1.81
C SER A 27 -1.50 -15.76 -1.26
N SER A 28 -0.24 -15.41 -0.98
CA SER A 28 0.14 -14.08 -0.51
C SER A 28 -0.15 -13.00 -1.56
N THR A 29 0.21 -13.24 -2.82
CA THR A 29 -0.10 -12.33 -3.93
C THR A 29 -1.62 -12.15 -4.09
N GLY A 30 -2.39 -13.24 -4.02
CA GLY A 30 -3.86 -13.18 -4.06
C GLY A 30 -4.46 -12.39 -2.90
N PHE A 31 -3.91 -12.55 -1.69
CA PHE A 31 -4.35 -11.81 -0.50
C PHE A 31 -4.06 -10.30 -0.62
N ILE A 32 -2.87 -9.92 -1.08
CA ILE A 32 -2.52 -8.52 -1.36
C ILE A 32 -3.51 -7.92 -2.38
N GLY A 33 -3.74 -8.63 -3.48
CA GLY A 33 -4.68 -8.18 -4.53
C GLY A 33 -6.10 -8.01 -3.98
N PHE A 34 -6.58 -8.97 -3.18
CA PHE A 34 -7.90 -8.87 -2.55
C PHE A 34 -8.04 -7.62 -1.67
N PHE A 35 -7.06 -7.36 -0.80
CA PHE A 35 -7.08 -6.16 0.03
C PHE A 35 -6.95 -4.87 -0.78
N GLN A 36 -6.14 -4.87 -1.83
CA GLN A 36 -5.96 -3.71 -2.69
C GLN A 36 -7.24 -3.34 -3.45
N TYR A 37 -7.91 -4.32 -4.08
CA TYR A 37 -9.07 -4.06 -4.93
C TYR A 37 -10.38 -3.96 -4.13
N ILE A 38 -10.67 -4.95 -3.29
CA ILE A 38 -11.95 -5.01 -2.58
C ILE A 38 -11.98 -4.03 -1.42
N PHE A 39 -10.92 -3.99 -0.61
CA PHE A 39 -10.89 -3.05 0.51
C PHE A 39 -10.34 -1.69 0.10
N GLY A 40 -9.26 -1.63 -0.67
CA GLY A 40 -8.62 -0.36 -1.06
C GLY A 40 -9.46 0.42 -2.07
N GLU A 41 -9.52 -0.04 -3.31
CA GLU A 41 -10.11 0.71 -4.43
C GLU A 41 -11.61 0.96 -4.25
N THR A 42 -12.35 -0.05 -3.79
CA THR A 42 -13.80 0.08 -3.58
C THR A 42 -14.12 1.06 -2.45
N SER A 43 -13.42 0.98 -1.31
CA SER A 43 -13.66 1.93 -0.21
C SER A 43 -13.18 3.34 -0.55
N ALA A 44 -12.06 3.48 -1.26
CA ALA A 44 -11.56 4.77 -1.71
C ALA A 44 -12.56 5.45 -2.65
N THR A 45 -13.12 4.71 -3.60
CA THR A 45 -14.12 5.22 -4.55
C THR A 45 -15.39 5.68 -3.82
N ALA A 46 -15.91 4.86 -2.90
CA ALA A 46 -17.09 5.21 -2.12
C ALA A 46 -16.83 6.41 -1.18
N LEU A 47 -15.68 6.42 -0.49
CA LEU A 47 -15.30 7.46 0.45
C LEU A 47 -15.12 8.80 -0.26
N ILE A 48 -14.39 8.83 -1.38
CA ILE A 48 -14.20 10.03 -2.19
C ILE A 48 -15.55 10.54 -2.70
N GLY A 49 -16.42 9.66 -3.20
CA GLY A 49 -17.76 10.03 -3.66
C GLY A 49 -18.58 10.72 -2.57
N ILE A 50 -18.59 10.16 -1.35
CA ILE A 50 -19.29 10.75 -0.19
C ILE A 50 -18.64 12.08 0.22
N LEU A 51 -17.31 12.16 0.22
CA LEU A 51 -16.58 13.35 0.64
C LEU A 51 -16.83 14.52 -0.31
N VAL A 52 -16.79 14.26 -1.61
CA VAL A 52 -17.05 15.27 -2.64
C VAL A 52 -18.50 15.74 -2.56
N ALA A 53 -19.46 14.84 -2.36
CA ALA A 53 -20.87 15.19 -2.26
C ALA A 53 -21.20 16.08 -1.04
N LYS A 54 -20.51 15.89 0.09
CA LYS A 54 -20.80 16.63 1.34
C LYS A 54 -19.89 17.84 1.57
N PHE A 55 -18.62 17.75 1.22
CA PHE A 55 -17.57 18.72 1.57
C PHE A 55 -16.84 19.30 0.36
N GLY A 56 -17.21 18.86 -0.85
CA GLY A 56 -16.60 19.32 -2.10
C GLY A 56 -15.23 18.70 -2.38
N TRP A 57 -14.67 19.08 -3.53
CA TRP A 57 -13.43 18.49 -4.06
C TRP A 57 -12.18 18.79 -3.22
N VAL A 58 -12.14 19.94 -2.54
CA VAL A 58 -10.97 20.32 -1.71
C VAL A 58 -10.78 19.34 -0.56
N ALA A 59 -11.86 18.97 0.14
CA ALA A 59 -11.80 17.99 1.21
C ALA A 59 -11.29 16.63 0.69
N SER A 60 -11.76 16.20 -0.49
CA SER A 60 -11.34 14.92 -1.08
C SER A 60 -9.85 14.92 -1.41
N ASN A 61 -9.35 16.00 -1.98
CA ASN A 61 -7.93 16.15 -2.31
C ASN A 61 -7.05 16.08 -1.05
N ILE A 62 -7.46 16.76 0.03
CA ILE A 62 -6.73 16.72 1.32
C ILE A 62 -6.66 15.28 1.84
N VAL A 63 -7.76 14.53 1.79
CA VAL A 63 -7.79 13.13 2.22
C VAL A 63 -6.84 12.27 1.38
N ILE A 64 -6.85 12.40 0.04
CA ILE A 64 -5.96 11.64 -0.85
C ILE A 64 -4.48 11.95 -0.56
N TYR A 65 -4.11 13.23 -0.42
CA TYR A 65 -2.73 13.60 -0.12
C TYR A 65 -2.29 13.10 1.26
N SER A 66 -3.16 13.19 2.26
CA SER A 66 -2.87 12.68 3.62
C SER A 66 -2.68 11.16 3.63
N ALA A 67 -3.52 10.41 2.89
CA ALA A 67 -3.42 8.97 2.76
C ALA A 67 -2.12 8.54 2.04
N CYS A 68 -1.74 9.27 0.98
CA CYS A 68 -0.48 9.04 0.28
C CYS A 68 0.72 9.30 1.21
N GLY A 69 0.71 10.38 1.98
CA GLY A 69 1.73 10.68 2.97
C GLY A 69 1.84 9.60 4.05
N LEU A 70 0.71 9.12 4.57
CA LEU A 70 0.66 8.03 5.54
C LEU A 70 1.20 6.72 4.96
N ALA A 71 0.84 6.38 3.72
CA ALA A 71 1.35 5.20 3.03
C ALA A 71 2.87 5.26 2.86
N ALA A 72 3.43 6.41 2.49
CA ALA A 72 4.87 6.60 2.41
C ALA A 72 5.56 6.41 3.76
N LEU A 73 5.00 6.96 4.85
CA LEU A 73 5.52 6.78 6.20
C LEU A 73 5.51 5.31 6.65
N LEU A 74 4.43 4.58 6.37
CA LEU A 74 4.32 3.16 6.68
C LEU A 74 5.33 2.32 5.89
N LEU A 75 5.54 2.64 4.61
CA LEU A 75 6.56 1.97 3.78
C LEU A 75 7.97 2.21 4.33
N ILE A 76 8.30 3.44 4.70
CA ILE A 76 9.59 3.76 5.32
C ILE A 76 9.76 3.00 6.64
N TYR A 77 8.71 2.93 7.46
CA TYR A 77 8.72 2.16 8.69
C TYR A 77 9.01 0.67 8.46
N ILE A 78 8.33 0.05 7.49
CA ILE A 78 8.55 -1.35 7.11
C ILE A 78 9.99 -1.54 6.64
N MET A 79 10.49 -0.68 5.75
CA MET A 79 11.86 -0.76 5.24
C MET A 79 12.91 -0.70 6.35
N ILE A 80 12.74 0.19 7.33
CA ILE A 80 13.64 0.30 8.49
C ILE A 80 13.56 -0.96 9.36
N HIS A 81 12.35 -1.47 9.60
CA HIS A 81 12.13 -2.66 10.40
C HIS A 81 12.78 -3.89 9.77
N GLU A 82 12.58 -4.08 8.47
CA GLU A 82 13.16 -5.18 7.70
C GLU A 82 14.69 -5.10 7.65
N ALA A 83 15.25 -3.89 7.45
CA ALA A 83 16.69 -3.66 7.53
C ALA A 83 17.28 -3.98 8.92
N ARG A 84 16.52 -3.72 9.99
CA ARG A 84 16.93 -4.05 11.36
C ARG A 84 16.92 -5.56 11.60
N ILE A 85 15.87 -6.26 11.15
CA ILE A 85 15.79 -7.73 11.26
C ILE A 85 16.94 -8.38 10.50
N ARG A 86 17.19 -7.96 9.25
CA ARG A 86 18.32 -8.48 8.45
C ARG A 86 19.67 -8.30 9.16
N LYS A 87 19.91 -7.14 9.79
CA LYS A 87 21.13 -6.89 10.58
C LYS A 87 21.23 -7.76 11.84
N ALA A 88 20.09 -8.08 12.47
CA ALA A 88 20.06 -8.95 13.64
C ALA A 88 20.33 -10.42 13.29
N LEU A 89 19.86 -10.87 12.12
CA LEU A 89 20.09 -12.24 11.62
C LEU A 89 21.51 -12.47 11.08
N ALA A 90 22.20 -11.39 10.70
CA ALA A 90 23.57 -11.41 10.17
C ALA A 90 24.66 -11.39 11.27
N ARG A 91 24.28 -11.43 12.55
CA ARG A 91 25.17 -11.60 13.70
C ARG A 91 24.98 -12.98 14.30
#